data_AF-A0A3G8LGU8-F1
#
_entry.id   AF-A0A3G8LGU8-F1
#
_cell.length_a   1.000
_cell.length_b   1.000
_cell.length_c   1.000
_cell.angle_alpha   90.00
_cell.angle_beta   90.00
_cell.angle_gamma   90.00
#
_symmetry.space_group_name_H-M   'P 1'
#
loop_
_entity.id
_entity.type
_entity.pdbx_description
1 polymer ?
#
loop_
_entity_poly.entity_id
_entity_poly.type
_entity_poly.pdbx_seq_one_letter_code
_entity_poly.pdbx_strand_id
1 'polypeptide(L)'
;MDQNNKTEINKNKIRFLYKALKFRINIITIIYQAELFNEKIDSNEIFKNQDLSASELKVIEEIALDYDRFIKVSKSLISSEWEWERISPLTRAIIIYGEYEMLHNDKLVVINEMVKITKNYVPNNDYKFVNKVLDMFAKKINK
;
A
#
# COMPACT_ATOMS: atom_id res chain seq x y z
N MET A 1 -3.95 -29.33 27.29
CA MET A 1 -3.50 -28.40 26.23
C MET A 1 -4.51 -27.27 26.19
N ASP A 2 -4.21 -26.23 26.96
CA ASP A 2 -5.22 -25.51 27.72
C ASP A 2 -5.79 -24.31 26.97
N GLN A 3 -7.07 -24.01 27.22
CA GLN A 3 -7.80 -22.87 26.63
C GLN A 3 -7.07 -21.53 26.85
N ASN A 4 -6.29 -21.40 27.92
CA ASN A 4 -5.46 -20.22 28.21
C ASN A 4 -4.34 -20.01 27.17
N ASN A 5 -3.66 -21.08 26.74
CA ASN A 5 -2.60 -21.00 25.75
C ASN A 5 -3.16 -20.65 24.35
N LYS A 6 -4.31 -21.24 23.98
CA LYS A 6 -5.02 -20.86 22.73
C LYS A 6 -5.46 -19.39 22.72
N THR A 7 -5.92 -18.88 23.87
CA THR A 7 -6.36 -17.48 24.01
C THR A 7 -5.18 -16.50 23.90
N GLU A 8 -4.04 -16.84 24.47
CA GLU A 8 -2.82 -16.02 24.40
C GLU A 8 -2.24 -15.99 22.98
N ILE A 9 -2.18 -17.14 22.30
CA ILE A 9 -1.77 -17.24 20.88
C ILE A 9 -2.66 -16.34 20.00
N ASN A 10 -3.98 -16.35 20.21
CA ASN A 10 -4.91 -15.51 19.46
C ASN A 10 -4.67 -14.01 19.71
N LYS A 11 -4.43 -13.60 20.96
CA LYS A 11 -4.11 -12.20 21.30
C LYS A 11 -2.81 -11.74 20.60
N ASN A 12 -1.78 -12.58 20.62
CA ASN A 12 -0.50 -12.26 19.98
C ASN A 12 -0.65 -12.13 18.45
N LYS A 13 -1.41 -13.02 17.83
CA LYS A 13 -1.73 -12.94 16.40
C LYS A 13 -2.49 -11.66 16.05
N ILE A 14 -3.52 -11.31 16.83
CA ILE A 14 -4.29 -10.06 16.61
C ILE A 14 -3.38 -8.84 16.73
N ARG A 15 -2.51 -8.80 17.75
CA ARG A 15 -1.55 -7.71 17.94
C ARG A 15 -0.59 -7.59 16.76
N PHE A 16 -0.10 -8.71 16.25
CA PHE A 16 0.77 -8.73 15.07
C PHE A 16 0.05 -8.18 13.83
N LEU A 17 -1.16 -8.68 13.55
CA LEU A 17 -1.97 -8.22 12.41
C LEU A 17 -2.30 -6.73 12.52
N TYR A 18 -2.64 -6.26 13.71
CA TYR A 18 -2.91 -4.85 13.96
C TYR A 18 -1.67 -3.97 13.71
N LYS A 19 -0.49 -4.39 14.18
CA LYS A 19 0.77 -3.68 13.91
C LYS A 19 1.08 -3.62 12.42
N ALA A 20 0.94 -4.75 11.71
CA ALA A 20 1.15 -4.81 10.27
C ALA A 20 0.16 -3.90 9.51
N LEU A 21 -1.13 -3.93 9.86
CA LEU A 21 -2.12 -3.05 9.26
C LEU A 21 -1.80 -1.57 9.53
N LYS A 22 -1.47 -1.21 10.78
CA LYS A 22 -1.10 0.18 11.14
C LYS A 22 0.10 0.66 10.32
N PHE A 23 1.12 -0.17 10.18
CA PHE A 23 2.31 0.11 9.37
C PHE A 23 1.94 0.43 7.91
N ARG A 24 1.11 -0.42 7.28
CA ARG A 24 0.63 -0.18 5.90
C ARG A 24 -0.13 1.13 5.79
N ILE A 25 -1.07 1.38 6.70
CA ILE A 25 -1.92 2.58 6.68
C ILE A 25 -1.09 3.85 6.84
N ASN A 26 -0.08 3.84 7.72
CA ASN A 26 0.81 4.98 7.91
C ASN A 26 1.53 5.34 6.60
N ILE A 27 2.11 4.35 5.91
CA ILE A 27 2.83 4.58 4.66
C ILE A 27 1.87 5.01 3.53
N ILE A 28 0.73 4.33 3.38
CA ILE A 28 -0.29 4.68 2.40
C ILE A 28 -0.78 6.12 2.61
N THR A 29 -0.89 6.58 3.85
CA THR A 29 -1.31 7.95 4.17
C THR A 29 -0.32 8.99 3.65
N ILE A 30 0.99 8.72 3.77
CA ILE A 30 2.03 9.60 3.23
C ILE A 30 1.97 9.65 1.70
N ILE A 31 1.85 8.50 1.05
CA ILE A 31 1.72 8.44 -0.42
C ILE A 31 0.44 9.15 -0.86
N TYR A 32 -0.66 8.98 -0.12
CA TYR A 32 -1.92 9.66 -0.40
C TYR A 32 -1.79 11.18 -0.33
N GLN A 33 -1.05 11.72 0.65
CA GLN A 33 -0.79 13.16 0.74
C GLN A 33 -0.04 13.66 -0.51
N ALA A 34 1.03 12.97 -0.91
CA ALA A 34 1.77 13.28 -2.14
C ALA A 34 0.87 13.28 -3.39
N GLU A 35 0.03 12.23 -3.52
CA GLU A 35 -0.92 12.10 -4.62
C GLU A 35 -2.04 13.15 -4.60
N LEU A 36 -2.45 13.62 -3.42
CA LEU A 36 -3.48 14.64 -3.26
C LEU A 36 -2.99 16.03 -3.65
N PHE A 37 -1.75 16.37 -3.27
CA PHE A 37 -1.13 17.66 -3.60
C PHE A 37 -0.39 17.67 -4.94
N ASN A 38 -0.26 16.50 -5.59
CA ASN A 38 0.52 16.31 -6.81
C ASN A 38 1.99 16.74 -6.62
N GLU A 39 2.53 16.42 -5.46
CA GLU A 39 3.90 16.71 -5.03
C GLU A 39 4.66 15.41 -4.85
N LYS A 40 5.99 15.46 -5.01
CA LYS A 40 6.84 14.30 -4.75
C LYS A 40 6.99 14.11 -3.25
N ILE A 41 7.18 12.86 -2.83
CA ILE A 41 7.48 12.50 -1.44
C ILE A 41 8.85 13.10 -1.08
N ASP A 42 8.87 14.14 -0.25
CA ASP A 42 10.10 14.70 0.34
C ASP A 42 10.28 14.15 1.76
N SER A 43 11.33 13.36 1.95
CA SER A 43 11.66 12.78 3.24
C SER A 43 11.87 13.86 4.32
N ASN A 44 12.50 14.99 3.99
CA ASN A 44 12.80 16.07 4.94
C ASN A 44 11.54 16.71 5.52
N GLU A 45 10.48 16.80 4.73
CA GLU A 45 9.19 17.35 5.19
C GLU A 45 8.42 16.34 6.05
N ILE A 46 8.53 15.05 5.71
CA ILE A 46 7.90 13.97 6.47
C ILE A 46 8.50 13.87 7.87
N PHE A 47 9.83 13.98 7.99
CA PHE A 47 10.54 13.97 9.28
C PHE A 47 10.07 15.08 10.24
N LYS A 48 9.58 16.21 9.73
CA LYS A 48 9.17 17.34 10.56
C LYS A 48 7.76 17.20 11.13
N ASN A 49 6.90 16.41 10.48
CA ASN A 49 5.46 16.53 10.63
C ASN A 49 4.76 15.24 11.10
N GLN A 50 5.44 14.11 11.21
CA GLN A 50 4.81 12.80 11.46
C GLN A 50 5.61 11.96 12.48
N ASP A 51 4.90 11.28 13.39
CA ASP A 51 5.48 10.29 14.33
C ASP A 51 5.59 8.92 13.64
N LEU A 52 6.64 8.76 12.82
CA LEU A 52 6.93 7.53 12.07
C LEU A 52 8.08 6.76 12.71
N SER A 53 7.94 5.44 12.74
CA SER A 53 9.04 4.56 13.11
C SER A 53 10.15 4.58 12.05
N ALA A 54 11.38 4.27 12.47
CA ALA A 54 12.52 4.19 11.56
C ALA A 54 12.28 3.21 10.38
N SER A 55 11.53 2.13 10.61
CA SER A 55 11.16 1.19 9.56
C SER A 55 10.15 1.77 8.55
N GLU A 56 9.20 2.59 9.00
CA GLU A 56 8.24 3.25 8.10
C GLU A 56 8.96 4.28 7.24
N LEU A 57 9.83 5.07 7.85
CA LEU A 57 10.66 6.07 7.15
C LEU A 57 11.51 5.44 6.06
N LYS A 58 12.19 4.33 6.37
CA LYS A 58 13.00 3.61 5.38
C LYS A 58 12.17 3.18 4.17
N VAL A 59 10.99 2.62 4.39
CA VAL A 59 10.10 2.21 3.29
C VAL A 59 9.66 3.42 2.46
N ILE A 60 9.33 4.53 3.11
CA ILE A 60 8.93 5.76 2.43
C ILE A 60 10.08 6.30 1.56
N GLU A 61 11.31 6.31 2.08
CA GLU A 61 12.49 6.73 1.32
C GLU A 61 12.72 5.84 0.09
N GLU A 62 12.60 4.52 0.25
CA GLU A 62 12.71 3.58 -0.86
C GLU A 62 11.62 3.82 -1.93
N ILE A 63 10.38 4.08 -1.51
CA ILE A 63 9.28 4.40 -2.42
C ILE A 63 9.52 5.75 -3.11
N ALA A 64 10.03 6.76 -2.39
CA ALA A 64 10.30 8.08 -2.95
C ALA A 64 11.35 8.04 -4.06
N LEU A 65 12.39 7.21 -3.90
CA LEU A 65 13.45 7.04 -4.91
C LEU A 65 12.92 6.48 -6.24
N ASP A 66 11.95 5.55 -6.17
CA ASP A 66 11.38 4.86 -7.33
C ASP A 66 9.95 5.33 -7.68
N TYR A 67 9.52 6.47 -7.14
CA TYR A 67 8.13 6.92 -7.19
C TYR A 67 7.57 7.03 -8.62
N ASP A 68 8.30 7.75 -9.48
CA ASP A 68 7.92 7.95 -10.89
C ASP A 68 7.86 6.60 -11.65
N ARG A 69 8.68 5.62 -11.23
CA ARG A 69 8.69 4.28 -11.82
C ARG A 69 7.45 3.50 -11.44
N PHE A 70 7.01 3.54 -10.18
CA PHE A 70 5.75 2.93 -9.76
C PHE A 70 4.57 3.51 -10.54
N ILE A 71 4.45 4.84 -10.58
CA ILE A 71 3.39 5.51 -11.36
C ILE A 71 3.42 5.10 -12.83
N LYS A 72 4.60 5.09 -13.45
CA LYS A 72 4.75 4.67 -14.85
C LYS A 72 4.32 3.23 -15.06
N VAL A 73 4.65 2.33 -14.13
CA VAL A 73 4.21 0.94 -14.21
C VAL A 73 2.70 0.84 -14.04
N SER A 74 2.11 1.46 -13.02
CA SER A 74 0.67 1.46 -12.81
C SER A 74 -0.08 2.00 -14.04
N LYS A 75 0.37 3.13 -14.61
CA LYS A 75 -0.17 3.70 -15.87
C LYS A 75 -0.12 2.69 -17.01
N SER A 76 0.95 1.91 -17.14
CA SER A 76 1.08 0.88 -18.18
C SER A 76 0.18 -0.34 -18.00
N LEU A 77 -0.39 -0.54 -16.80
CA LEU A 77 -1.27 -1.68 -16.47
C LEU A 77 -2.75 -1.33 -16.58
N ILE A 78 -3.07 -0.04 -16.65
CA ILE A 78 -4.42 0.47 -16.76
C ILE A 78 -4.78 0.61 -18.25
N SER A 79 -6.08 0.51 -18.58
CA SER A 79 -6.54 0.71 -19.96
C SER A 79 -6.10 2.08 -20.48
N SER A 80 -5.76 2.19 -21.77
CA SER A 80 -5.41 3.46 -22.40
C SER A 80 -6.54 4.50 -22.36
N GLU A 81 -7.77 4.07 -22.09
CA GLU A 81 -8.95 4.94 -21.92
C GLU A 81 -9.07 5.54 -20.50
N TRP A 82 -8.26 5.08 -19.55
CA TRP A 82 -8.28 5.52 -18.17
C TRP A 82 -7.08 6.41 -17.87
N GLU A 83 -7.37 7.69 -17.61
CA GLU A 83 -6.38 8.63 -17.11
C GLU A 83 -6.09 8.33 -15.63
N TRP A 84 -4.81 8.23 -15.27
CA TRP A 84 -4.36 7.98 -13.89
C TRP A 84 -4.94 9.01 -12.92
N GLU A 85 -4.98 10.26 -13.36
CA GLU A 85 -5.41 11.42 -12.60
C GLU A 85 -6.92 11.37 -12.28
N ARG A 86 -7.71 10.54 -12.98
CA ARG A 86 -9.14 10.30 -12.67
C ARG A 86 -9.36 9.31 -11.54
N ILE A 87 -8.35 8.50 -11.20
CA ILE A 87 -8.42 7.55 -10.09
C ILE A 87 -8.27 8.33 -8.79
N SER A 88 -9.03 7.98 -7.75
CA SER A 88 -8.94 8.70 -6.47
C SER A 88 -7.49 8.66 -5.93
N PRO A 89 -6.97 9.75 -5.35
CA PRO A 89 -5.58 9.76 -4.86
C PRO A 89 -5.30 8.66 -3.83
N LEU A 90 -6.28 8.31 -2.99
CA LEU A 90 -6.15 7.20 -2.04
C LEU A 90 -6.06 5.84 -2.74
N THR A 91 -6.86 5.61 -3.79
CA THR A 91 -6.79 4.39 -4.61
C THR A 91 -5.41 4.28 -5.27
N ARG A 92 -4.86 5.39 -5.78
CA ARG A 92 -3.51 5.44 -6.38
C ARG A 92 -2.42 5.12 -5.34
N ALA A 93 -2.52 5.69 -4.14
CA ALA A 93 -1.60 5.42 -3.05
C ALA A 93 -1.59 3.95 -2.62
N ILE A 94 -2.77 3.32 -2.53
CA ILE A 94 -2.90 1.88 -2.22
C ILE A 94 -2.23 1.03 -3.30
N ILE A 95 -2.39 1.38 -4.59
CA ILE A 95 -1.74 0.66 -5.69
C ILE A 95 -0.22 0.80 -5.61
N ILE A 96 0.30 2.02 -5.47
CA ILE A 96 1.75 2.28 -5.38
C ILE A 96 2.36 1.49 -4.22
N TYR A 97 1.75 1.54 -3.04
CA TYR A 97 2.23 0.78 -1.89
C TYR A 97 2.15 -0.73 -2.12
N GLY A 98 1.07 -1.22 -2.74
CA GLY A 98 0.91 -2.62 -3.09
C GLY A 98 1.98 -3.12 -4.07
N GLU A 99 2.33 -2.31 -5.08
CA GLU A 99 3.41 -2.62 -6.02
C GLU A 99 4.75 -2.75 -5.29
N TYR A 100 5.10 -1.78 -4.43
CA TYR A 100 6.31 -1.83 -3.62
C TYR A 100 6.34 -3.06 -2.70
N GLU A 101 5.28 -3.30 -1.94
CA GLU A 101 5.27 -4.36 -0.92
C GLU A 101 5.39 -5.76 -1.56
N MET A 102 4.85 -5.95 -2.77
CA MET A 102 4.96 -7.20 -3.54
C MET A 102 6.37 -7.54 -4.02
N LEU A 103 7.28 -6.56 -4.06
CA LEU A 103 8.68 -6.82 -4.43
C LEU A 103 9.40 -7.66 -3.36
N HIS A 104 8.92 -7.62 -2.11
CA HIS A 104 9.60 -8.19 -0.95
C HIS A 104 8.75 -9.23 -0.19
N ASN A 105 7.46 -9.37 -0.53
CA ASN A 105 6.51 -10.21 0.20
C ASN A 105 5.69 -11.11 -0.73
N ASP A 106 4.97 -12.07 -0.14
CA ASP A 106 4.07 -12.95 -0.88
C ASP A 106 2.98 -12.13 -1.60
N LYS A 107 2.92 -12.29 -2.92
CA LYS A 107 2.06 -11.49 -3.80
C LYS A 107 0.58 -11.65 -3.45
N LEU A 108 0.13 -12.86 -3.15
CA LEU A 108 -1.27 -13.13 -2.81
C LEU A 108 -1.63 -12.49 -1.47
N VAL A 109 -0.73 -12.54 -0.49
CA VAL A 109 -0.94 -11.86 0.80
C VAL A 109 -1.06 -10.36 0.60
N VAL A 110 -0.16 -9.73 -0.15
CA VAL A 110 -0.20 -8.27 -0.37
C VAL A 110 -1.47 -7.85 -1.11
N ILE A 111 -1.85 -8.54 -2.18
CA ILE A 111 -3.10 -8.24 -2.92
C ILE A 111 -4.30 -8.30 -1.97
N ASN A 112 -4.40 -9.36 -1.16
CA ASN A 112 -5.49 -9.53 -0.21
C ASN A 112 -5.55 -8.40 0.81
N GLU A 113 -4.41 -7.95 1.33
CA GLU A 113 -4.37 -6.83 2.29
C GLU A 113 -4.73 -5.50 1.63
N MET A 114 -4.24 -5.20 0.42
CA MET A 114 -4.60 -3.99 -0.32
C MET A 114 -6.10 -3.95 -0.65
N VAL A 115 -6.69 -5.09 -1.03
CA VAL A 115 -8.13 -5.22 -1.27
C VAL A 115 -8.93 -4.97 0.01
N LYS A 116 -8.50 -5.51 1.15
CA LYS A 116 -9.16 -5.26 2.45
C LYS A 116 -9.07 -3.79 2.86
N ILE A 117 -7.89 -3.17 2.72
CA ILE A 117 -7.70 -1.74 2.99
C ILE A 117 -8.63 -0.92 2.09
N THR A 118 -8.67 -1.21 0.79
CA THR A 118 -9.55 -0.49 -0.15
C THR A 118 -11.02 -0.59 0.26
N LYS A 119 -11.50 -1.78 0.64
CA LYS A 119 -12.88 -1.98 1.11
C LYS A 119 -13.22 -1.18 2.37
N ASN A 120 -12.23 -0.94 3.23
CA ASN A 120 -12.44 -0.25 4.51
C ASN A 120 -12.38 1.28 4.38
N TYR A 121 -11.58 1.81 3.43
CA TYR A 121 -11.25 3.24 3.38
C TYR A 121 -11.65 3.94 2.08
N VAL A 122 -11.89 3.22 0.98
CA VAL A 122 -12.27 3.81 -0.30
C VAL A 122 -13.77 3.54 -0.54
N PRO A 123 -14.59 4.57 -0.80
CA PRO A 123 -15.98 4.35 -1.16
C PRO A 123 -16.10 3.62 -2.50
N ASN A 124 -17.24 2.95 -2.74
CA ASN A 124 -17.53 2.21 -3.96
C ASN A 124 -16.76 0.89 -4.13
N ASN A 125 -16.81 0.33 -5.34
CA ASN A 125 -16.26 -0.97 -5.69
C ASN A 125 -14.80 -0.89 -6.21
N ASP A 126 -14.05 0.15 -5.84
CA ASP A 126 -12.66 0.38 -6.25
C ASP A 126 -11.73 -0.79 -5.88
N TYR A 127 -12.08 -1.57 -4.86
CA TYR A 127 -11.33 -2.77 -4.48
C TYR A 127 -11.22 -3.79 -5.64
N LYS A 128 -12.19 -3.82 -6.57
CA LYS A 128 -12.12 -4.68 -7.78
C LYS A 128 -11.06 -4.16 -8.75
N PHE A 129 -10.95 -2.84 -8.87
CA PHE A 129 -9.94 -2.19 -9.69
C PHE A 129 -8.54 -2.41 -9.12
N VAL A 130 -8.35 -2.13 -7.82
CA VAL A 130 -7.09 -2.40 -7.11
C VAL A 130 -6.65 -3.86 -7.27
N ASN A 131 -7.56 -4.80 -7.05
CA ASN A 131 -7.28 -6.23 -7.25
C ASN A 131 -6.75 -6.51 -8.67
N LYS A 132 -7.46 -6.02 -9.69
CA LYS A 132 -7.10 -6.26 -11.09
C LYS A 132 -5.73 -5.68 -11.45
N VAL A 133 -5.45 -4.43 -11.05
CA VAL A 133 -4.17 -3.76 -11.35
C VAL A 133 -3.01 -4.53 -10.71
N LEU A 134 -3.15 -4.87 -9.43
CA LEU A 134 -2.11 -5.58 -8.70
C LEU A 134 -1.91 -7.02 -9.18
N ASP A 135 -2.97 -7.72 -9.59
CA ASP A 135 -2.87 -9.02 -10.27
C ASP A 135 -2.06 -8.93 -11.57
N MET A 136 -2.25 -7.86 -12.35
CA MET A 136 -1.48 -7.63 -13.57
C MET A 136 -0.02 -7.30 -13.27
N PHE A 137 0.25 -6.51 -12.24
CA PHE A 137 1.61 -6.22 -11.76
C PHE A 137 2.32 -7.51 -11.32
N ALA A 138 1.67 -8.33 -10.49
CA ALA A 138 2.20 -9.61 -10.01
C ALA A 138 2.62 -10.55 -11.16
N LYS A 139 1.84 -10.58 -12.26
CA LYS A 139 2.17 -11.33 -13.47
C LYS A 139 3.36 -10.75 -14.25
N LYS A 140 3.53 -9.42 -14.21
CA LYS A 140 4.61 -8.72 -14.91
C LYS A 140 5.98 -8.96 -14.28
N ILE A 141 6.06 -8.98 -12.95
CA ILE A 141 7.32 -9.20 -12.20
C ILE A 141 7.73 -10.67 -12.06
N ASN A 142 6.85 -11.61 -12.44
CA ASN A 142 7.15 -13.05 -12.48
C ASN A 142 7.71 -13.51 -13.85
N LYS A 143 7.82 -12.60 -14.82
CA LYS A 143 8.44 -12.83 -16.13
C LYS A 143 9.85 -12.24 -16.14
#